data_AF-A0A424MB66-F1
#
_entry.id   AF-A0A424MB66-F1
#
_cell.length_a   1.000
_cell.length_b   1.000
_cell.length_c   1.000
_cell.angle_alpha   90.00
_cell.angle_beta   90.00
_cell.angle_gamma   90.00
#
_symmetry.space_group_name_H-M   'P 1'
#
loop_
_entity.id
_entity.type
_entity.pdbx_description
1 polymer ?
#
loop_
_entity_poly.entity_id
_entity_poly.type
_entity_poly.pdbx_seq_one_letter_code
_entity_poly.pdbx_strand_id
1 'polypeptide(L)'
;MFDFLRQRLSEEEQEQYDRYDGRAALACHFLMWPLILAFAFYYSGLTRTALLFFAISAVALPIMLLMAKRARSIRELAEERYAAIMNVDYDEAKKNDRE
;
A
#
# COMPACT_ATOMS: atom_id res chain seq x y z
N MET A 1 -5.77 -11.46 -13.99
CA MET A 1 -6.55 -10.21 -13.95
C MET A 1 -5.64 -9.00 -13.81
N PHE A 2 -4.74 -8.98 -12.82
CA PHE A 2 -3.81 -7.85 -12.60
C PHE A 2 -2.84 -7.58 -13.76
N ASP A 3 -2.25 -8.62 -14.35
CA ASP A 3 -1.36 -8.46 -15.52
C ASP A 3 -2.08 -7.87 -16.75
N PHE A 4 -3.40 -8.05 -16.84
CA PHE A 4 -4.22 -7.52 -17.93
C PHE A 4 -4.56 -6.04 -17.75
N LEU A 5 -4.73 -5.59 -16.50
CA LEU A 5 -4.89 -4.18 -16.14
C LEU A 5 -3.57 -3.42 -16.30
N ARG A 6 -2.45 -4.09 -15.97
CA ARG A 6 -1.10 -3.53 -16.09
C ARG A 6 -0.74 -3.15 -17.53
N GLN A 7 -1.14 -3.96 -18.52
CA GLN A 7 -0.95 -3.66 -19.95
C GLN A 7 -1.78 -2.47 -20.49
N ARG A 8 -2.69 -1.90 -19.68
CA ARG A 8 -3.55 -0.77 -20.07
C ARG A 8 -3.11 0.56 -19.45
N LEU A 9 -2.11 0.54 -18.59
CA LEU A 9 -1.43 1.73 -18.08
C LEU A 9 -0.37 2.18 -19.10
N SER A 10 -0.08 3.48 -19.17
CA SER A 10 1.11 3.94 -19.90
C SER A 10 2.38 3.39 -19.23
N GLU A 11 3.49 3.30 -19.97
CA GLU A 11 4.76 2.86 -19.39
C GLU A 11 5.15 3.71 -18.15
N GLU A 12 4.87 5.02 -18.18
CA GLU A 12 5.11 5.93 -17.06
C GLU A 12 4.21 5.62 -15.84
N GLU A 13 2.93 5.32 -16.07
CA GLU A 13 1.98 4.98 -14.99
C GLU A 13 2.30 3.62 -14.36
N GLN A 14 2.74 2.66 -15.18
CA GLN A 14 3.18 1.34 -14.73
C GLN A 14 4.47 1.44 -13.92
N GLU A 15 5.45 2.23 -14.37
CA GLU A 15 6.68 2.45 -13.62
C GLU A 15 6.41 3.16 -12.28
N GLN A 16 5.49 4.14 -12.26
CA GLN A 16 5.06 4.76 -11.02
C GLN A 16 4.38 3.77 -10.08
N TYR A 17 3.47 2.94 -10.58
CA TYR A 17 2.81 1.90 -9.79
C TYR A 17 3.84 0.95 -9.16
N ASP A 18 4.73 0.37 -9.97
CA ASP A 18 5.75 -0.58 -9.49
C ASP A 18 6.67 0.06 -8.46
N ARG A 19 7.01 1.34 -8.66
CA ARG A 19 7.84 2.10 -7.72
C ARG A 19 7.11 2.35 -6.41
N TYR A 20 5.82 2.70 -6.41
CA TYR A 20 5.05 2.95 -5.18
C TYR A 20 4.69 1.65 -4.46
N ASP A 21 4.31 0.60 -5.18
CA ASP A 21 3.97 -0.71 -4.61
C ASP A 21 5.21 -1.38 -4.02
N GLY A 22 6.33 -1.37 -4.76
CA GLY A 22 7.62 -1.86 -4.26
C GLY A 22 8.10 -1.08 -3.02
N ARG A 23 7.92 0.25 -3.00
CA ARG A 23 8.25 1.08 -1.82
C ARG A 23 7.32 0.81 -0.64
N ALA A 24 6.02 0.59 -0.87
CA ALA A 24 5.07 0.26 0.19
C ALA A 24 5.36 -1.13 0.79
N ALA A 25 5.68 -2.11 -0.04
CA ALA A 25 6.06 -3.46 0.40
C ALA A 25 7.36 -3.46 1.20
N LEU A 26 8.37 -2.71 0.75
CA LEU A 26 9.62 -2.51 1.50
C LEU A 26 9.35 -1.78 2.82
N ALA A 27 8.60 -0.69 2.80
CA ALA A 27 8.25 0.06 4.00
C ALA A 27 7.53 -0.83 5.03
N CYS A 28 6.64 -1.72 4.59
CA CYS A 28 5.96 -2.68 5.47
C CYS A 28 6.95 -3.64 6.15
N HIS A 29 7.89 -4.21 5.38
CA HIS A 29 8.95 -5.07 5.94
C HIS A 29 9.85 -4.30 6.92
N PHE A 30 10.21 -3.06 6.59
CA PHE A 30 11.01 -2.20 7.46
C PHE A 30 10.25 -1.72 8.69
N LEU A 31 8.92 -1.65 8.67
CA LEU A 31 8.09 -1.27 9.82
C LEU A 31 7.92 -2.41 10.83
N MET A 32 7.90 -3.64 10.33
CA MET A 32 7.65 -4.85 11.11
C MET A 32 8.73 -5.08 12.17
N TRP A 33 10.00 -4.93 11.80
CA TRP A 33 11.14 -5.17 12.69
C TRP A 33 11.19 -4.21 13.89
N PRO A 34 11.08 -2.88 13.72
CA PRO A 34 10.96 -1.94 14.82
C PRO A 34 9.81 -2.28 15.78
N LEU A 35 8.65 -2.67 15.26
CA LEU A 35 7.49 -3.05 16.09
C LEU A 35 7.79 -4.30 16.92
N ILE A 36 8.34 -5.35 16.31
CA ILE A 36 8.73 -6.58 17.02
C ILE A 36 9.76 -6.27 18.10
N LEU A 37 10.79 -5.48 17.78
CA LEU A 37 11.81 -5.05 18.73
C LEU A 37 11.22 -4.19 19.86
N ALA A 38 10.29 -3.27 19.54
CA ALA A 38 9.62 -2.45 20.53
C ALA A 38 8.89 -3.30 21.57
N PHE A 39 8.15 -4.32 21.13
CA PHE A 39 7.49 -5.25 22.04
C PHE A 39 8.50 -6.08 22.84
N ALA A 40 9.54 -6.63 22.21
CA ALA A 40 10.56 -7.40 22.91
C ALA A 40 11.29 -6.59 24.00
N PHE A 41 11.64 -5.33 23.71
CA PHE A 41 12.27 -4.42 24.65
C PHE A 41 11.31 -3.96 25.75
N TYR A 42 10.02 -3.79 25.43
CA TYR A 42 9.00 -3.44 26.42
C TYR A 42 8.82 -4.56 27.45
N TYR A 43 8.71 -5.82 26.99
CA TYR A 43 8.56 -6.99 27.87
C TYR A 43 9.81 -7.30 28.71
N SER A 44 11.01 -6.93 28.23
CA SER A 44 12.26 -7.11 28.97
C SER A 44 12.59 -5.97 29.96
N GLY A 45 11.70 -4.99 30.11
CA GLY A 45 11.87 -3.86 31.04
C GLY A 45 12.76 -2.73 30.51
N LEU A 46 13.16 -2.79 29.24
CA LEU A 46 13.94 -1.76 28.53
C LEU A 46 13.01 -0.70 27.92
N THR A 47 12.18 -0.07 28.75
CA THR A 47 11.07 0.81 28.31
C THR A 47 11.54 2.01 27.48
N ARG A 48 12.71 2.59 27.78
CA ARG A 48 13.27 3.71 26.99
C ARG A 48 13.58 3.30 25.56
N THR A 49 14.16 2.11 25.38
CA THR A 49 14.49 1.56 24.06
C THR A 49 13.22 1.19 23.29
N ALA A 50 12.23 0.61 23.96
CA ALA A 50 10.94 0.32 23.37
C ALA A 50 10.23 1.57 22.83
N LEU A 51 10.22 2.66 23.61
CA LEU A 51 9.63 3.93 23.21
C LEU A 51 10.27 4.53 21.96
N LEU A 52 11.60 4.41 21.80
CA LEU A 52 12.30 4.84 20.59
C LEU A 52 11.80 4.10 19.35
N PHE A 53 11.67 2.76 19.44
CA PHE A 53 11.18 1.97 18.33
C PHE A 53 9.69 2.24 18.03
N PHE A 54 8.85 2.43 19.06
CA PHE A 54 7.46 2.87 18.85
C PHE A 54 7.37 4.23 18.16
N ALA A 55 8.22 5.19 18.53
CA ALA A 55 8.24 6.50 17.90
C ALA A 55 8.64 6.40 16.41
N ILE A 56 9.64 5.59 16.08
CA ILE A 56 10.05 5.32 14.69
C ILE A 56 8.88 4.71 13.89
N SER A 57 8.22 3.69 14.44
CA SER A 57 7.05 3.06 13.81
C SER A 57 5.90 4.05 13.62
N ALA A 58 5.64 4.93 14.59
CA ALA A 58 4.58 5.92 14.52
C ALA A 58 4.78 6.95 13.40
N VAL A 59 6.03 7.31 13.08
CA VAL A 59 6.35 8.21 11.96
C VAL A 59 6.34 7.48 10.61
N ALA A 60 6.80 6.24 10.58
CA ALA A 60 6.90 5.49 9.32
C ALA A 60 5.55 4.93 8.85
N LEU A 61 4.61 4.64 9.76
CA LEU A 61 3.26 4.15 9.44
C LEU A 61 2.47 5.09 8.50
N PRO A 62 2.32 6.40 8.78
CA PRO A 62 1.59 7.30 7.89
C PRO A 62 2.25 7.44 6.52
N ILE A 63 3.58 7.41 6.44
CA ILE A 63 4.31 7.45 5.16
C ILE A 63 3.97 6.20 4.32
N MET A 64 3.97 5.02 4.94
CA MET A 64 3.58 3.77 4.28
C MET A 64 2.11 3.81 3.82
N LEU A 65 1.19 4.29 4.66
CA LEU A 65 -0.23 4.39 4.32
C LEU A 65 -0.48 5.36 3.15
N LEU A 66 0.26 6.47 3.07
CA LEU A 66 0.18 7.41 1.94
C LEU A 66 0.68 6.76 0.64
N MET A 67 1.78 6.00 0.69
CA MET A 67 2.28 5.27 -0.49
C MET A 67 1.30 4.18 -0.95
N ALA A 68 0.74 3.41 0.00
CA ALA A 68 -0.25 2.39 -0.30
C ALA A 68 -1.55 2.99 -0.89
N LYS A 69 -1.99 4.15 -0.41
CA LYS A 69 -3.12 4.89 -0.98
C LYS A 69 -2.85 5.30 -2.43
N ARG A 70 -1.65 5.81 -2.74
CA ARG A 70 -1.26 6.16 -4.11
C ARG A 70 -1.21 4.93 -5.03
N ALA A 71 -0.67 3.82 -4.56
CA ALA A 71 -0.66 2.58 -5.33
C ALA A 71 -2.10 2.11 -5.65
N ARG A 72 -3.02 2.22 -4.68
CA ARG A 72 -4.44 1.90 -4.90
C ARG A 72 -5.12 2.84 -5.89
N SER A 73 -4.88 4.15 -5.83
CA SER A 73 -5.51 5.08 -6.77
C SER A 73 -5.07 4.84 -8.22
N ILE A 74 -3.80 4.47 -8.44
CA ILE A 74 -3.31 4.12 -9.80
C ILE A 74 -3.98 2.82 -10.29
N ARG A 75 -4.19 1.86 -9.38
CA ARG A 75 -4.93 0.63 -9.69
C ARG A 75 -6.39 0.91 -10.04
N GLU A 76 -7.09 1.74 -9.26
CA GLU A 76 -8.49 2.13 -9.55
C GLU A 76 -8.62 2.81 -10.91
N LEU A 77 -7.66 3.66 -11.29
CA LEU A 77 -7.62 4.30 -12.62
C LEU A 77 -7.49 3.26 -13.75
N ALA A 78 -6.70 2.22 -13.54
CA ALA A 78 -6.54 1.13 -14.50
C ALA A 78 -7.82 0.29 -14.63
N GLU A 79 -8.52 0.08 -13.51
CA GLU A 79 -9.81 -0.63 -13.47
C GLU A 79 -10.92 0.19 -14.17
N GLU A 80 -10.97 1.51 -13.99
CA GLU A 80 -11.89 2.42 -14.70
C GLU A 80 -11.67 2.40 -16.22
N ARG A 81 -10.40 2.47 -16.67
CA ARG A 81 -10.07 2.39 -18.10
C ARG A 81 -10.45 1.03 -18.71
N TYR A 82 -10.33 -0.06 -17.93
CA TYR A 82 -10.77 -1.38 -18.36
C TYR A 82 -12.28 -1.47 -18.50
N ALA A 83 -13.04 -0.96 -17.53
CA ALA A 83 -14.51 -0.95 -17.57
C ALA A 83 -15.05 -0.14 -18.75
N ALA A 84 -14.44 1.01 -19.06
CA ALA A 84 -14.78 1.83 -20.22
C ALA A 84 -14.57 1.10 -21.56
N ILE A 85 -13.53 0.27 -21.69
CA ILE A 85 -13.28 -0.53 -22.91
C ILE A 85 -14.27 -1.70 -23.01
N MET A 86 -14.63 -2.31 -21.87
CA MET A 86 -15.54 -3.45 -21.81
C MET A 86 -17.02 -3.04 -21.88
N ASN A 87 -17.34 -1.73 -21.92
CA ASN A 87 -18.70 -1.19 -21.86
C ASN A 87 -19.47 -1.69 -20.61
N VAL A 88 -18.75 -1.91 -19.51
CA VAL A 88 -19.33 -2.31 -18.22
C VAL A 88 -19.41 -1.07 -17.35
N ASP A 89 -20.57 -0.84 -16.75
CA ASP A 89 -20.77 0.30 -15.85
C ASP A 89 -19.98 0.08 -14.55
N TYR A 90 -18.87 0.82 -14.40
CA TYR A 90 -17.89 0.61 -13.34
C TYR A 90 -18.47 0.84 -11.94
N ASP A 91 -19.38 1.82 -11.83
CA ASP A 91 -20.01 2.19 -10.57
C ASP A 91 -20.98 1.12 -10.07
N GLU A 92 -21.65 0.38 -10.97
CA GLU A 92 -22.48 -0.78 -10.59
C GLU A 92 -21.62 -1.98 -10.17
N ALA A 93 -20.55 -2.29 -10.91
CA ALA A 93 -19.65 -3.39 -10.58
C ALA A 93 -18.98 -3.22 -9.20
N LYS A 94 -18.52 -1.99 -8.89
CA LYS A 94 -17.89 -1.66 -7.61
C LYS A 94 -18.86 -1.67 -6.43
N LYS A 95 -20.16 -1.50 -6.68
CA LYS A 95 -21.21 -1.56 -5.65
C LYS A 95 -21.53 -3.00 -5.27
N ASN A 96 -21.60 -3.89 -6.25
CA ASN A 96 -21.84 -5.33 -6.04
C ASN A 96 -20.70 -6.03 -5.28
N ASP A 97 -19.45 -5.62 -5.50
CA ASP A 97 -18.29 -6.17 -4.77
C ASP A 97 -18.21 -5.72 -3.29
N ARG A 98 -19.07 -4.80 -2.85
CA ARG A 98 -19.08 -4.24 -1.48
C ARG A 98 -20.23 -4.75 -0.60
N GLU A 99 -21.16 -5.52 -1.16
CA GLU A 99 -22.24 -6.21 -0.44
C GLU A 99 -21.80 -7.63 -0.04
#